data_AF-A0A1C2C7N8-F1
#
_entry.id   AF-A0A1C2C7N8-F1
#
_cell.length_a   1.000
_cell.length_b   1.000
_cell.length_c   1.000
_cell.angle_alpha   90.00
_cell.angle_beta   90.00
_cell.angle_gamma   90.00
#
_symmetry.space_group_name_H-M   'P 1'
#
loop_
_entity.id
_entity.type
_entity.pdbx_description
1 polymer ?
#
loop_
_entity_poly.entity_id
_entity_poly.type
_entity_poly.pdbx_seq_one_letter_code
_entity_poly.pdbx_strand_id
1 'polypeptide(L)'
;MKCPVCSEEFGYLRLDNLEKVKKETFFNCPKCGQRLSNSPLLEIQRKMDFFIYGALTLLIVLLGVEYITPGDSMSLLSTVIILTICPILLLLGILQMNKMDTTEYRKID
;
A
#
# COMPACT_ATOMS: atom_id res chain seq x y z
N MET A 1 -6.11 -11.01 7.92
CA MET A 1 -6.26 -10.11 9.09
C MET A 1 -7.08 -10.80 10.18
N LYS A 2 -6.65 -10.64 11.42
CA LYS A 2 -7.20 -11.37 12.59
C LYS A 2 -7.83 -10.43 13.61
N CYS A 3 -8.80 -10.92 14.36
CA CYS A 3 -9.34 -10.20 15.52
C CYS A 3 -8.36 -10.30 16.69
N PRO A 4 -7.99 -9.19 17.35
CA PRO A 4 -7.06 -9.20 18.48
C PRO A 4 -7.63 -9.84 19.76
N VAL A 5 -8.94 -10.14 19.80
CA VAL A 5 -9.62 -10.69 21.00
C VAL A 5 -9.81 -12.21 20.90
N CYS A 6 -10.32 -12.71 19.78
CA CYS A 6 -10.58 -14.14 19.60
C CYS A 6 -9.61 -14.83 18.64
N SER A 7 -8.64 -14.09 18.09
CA SER A 7 -7.65 -14.55 17.10
C SER A 7 -8.24 -15.14 15.82
N GLU A 8 -9.56 -15.03 15.63
CA GLU A 8 -10.21 -15.51 14.43
C GLU A 8 -9.74 -14.71 13.22
N GLU A 9 -9.29 -15.43 12.21
CA GLU A 9 -8.96 -14.86 10.91
C GLU A 9 -10.22 -14.72 10.07
N PHE A 10 -10.50 -13.50 9.62
CA PHE A 10 -11.56 -13.26 8.65
C PHE A 10 -11.15 -12.13 7.70
N GLY A 11 -11.28 -12.42 6.42
CA GLY A 11 -10.95 -11.50 5.35
C GLY A 11 -12.01 -10.42 5.20
N TYR A 12 -11.56 -9.16 5.09
CA TYR A 12 -12.39 -8.04 4.68
C TYR A 12 -12.93 -8.21 3.24
N LEU A 13 -12.26 -9.02 2.41
CA LEU A 13 -12.68 -9.36 1.03
C LEU A 13 -13.95 -10.20 0.93
N ARG A 14 -14.48 -10.72 2.05
CA ARG A 14 -15.82 -11.35 2.11
C ARG A 14 -16.93 -10.37 2.51
N LEU A 15 -16.59 -9.09 2.68
CA LEU A 15 -17.57 -8.00 2.72
C LEU A 15 -17.69 -7.53 1.28
N ASP A 16 -18.90 -7.55 0.71
CA ASP A 16 -19.22 -7.32 -0.72
C ASP A 16 -18.80 -5.94 -1.29
N ASN A 17 -17.93 -5.18 -0.62
CA ASN A 17 -17.57 -3.81 -0.95
C ASN A 17 -16.04 -3.60 -0.91
N LEU A 18 -15.36 -4.01 -1.98
CA LEU A 18 -13.97 -3.65 -2.28
C LEU A 18 -13.74 -2.11 -2.29
N GLU A 19 -14.80 -1.31 -2.46
CA GLU A 19 -14.74 0.17 -2.43
C GLU A 19 -14.39 0.75 -1.04
N LYS A 20 -14.63 0.00 0.04
CA LYS A 20 -14.49 0.52 1.41
C LYS A 20 -13.05 0.56 1.93
N VAL A 21 -12.09 -0.05 1.23
CA VAL A 21 -10.70 -0.08 1.70
C VAL A 21 -10.03 1.31 1.66
N LYS A 22 -10.64 2.32 1.02
CA LYS A 22 -10.15 3.71 1.10
C LYS A 22 -10.64 4.49 2.32
N LYS A 23 -11.60 3.96 3.09
CA LYS A 23 -12.23 4.65 4.22
C LYS A 23 -12.08 3.88 5.52
N GLU A 24 -11.98 4.63 6.61
CA GLU A 24 -12.09 4.04 7.93
C GLU A 24 -13.49 3.49 8.14
N THR A 25 -13.54 2.22 8.52
CA THR A 25 -14.77 1.46 8.68
C THR A 25 -14.74 0.76 10.01
N PHE A 26 -15.87 0.86 10.70
CA PHE A 26 -16.10 0.22 11.99
C PHE A 26 -17.07 -0.94 11.80
N PHE A 27 -16.78 -2.08 12.43
CA PHE A 27 -17.59 -3.29 12.31
C PHE A 27 -17.41 -4.18 13.55
N ASN A 28 -18.29 -5.14 13.75
CA ASN A 28 -18.19 -6.10 14.86
C ASN A 28 -17.58 -7.41 14.37
N CYS A 29 -16.75 -8.04 15.20
CA CYS A 29 -16.22 -9.36 14.94
C CYS A 29 -17.36 -10.39 14.89
N PRO A 30 -17.46 -11.23 13.85
CA PRO A 30 -18.55 -12.21 13.72
C PRO A 30 -18.51 -13.33 14.77
N LYS A 31 -17.34 -13.57 15.40
CA LYS A 31 -17.20 -14.60 16.45
C LYS A 31 -17.44 -14.08 17.86
N CYS A 32 -16.74 -13.01 18.26
CA CYS A 32 -16.79 -12.52 19.64
C CYS A 32 -17.60 -11.23 19.83
N GLY A 33 -18.15 -10.64 18.75
CA GLY A 33 -18.93 -9.41 18.80
C GLY A 33 -18.12 -8.13 19.07
N GLN A 34 -16.81 -8.24 19.31
CA GLN A 34 -15.95 -7.08 19.58
C GLN A 34 -16.03 -6.06 18.45
N ARG A 35 -16.18 -4.78 18.80
CA ARG A 35 -16.11 -3.67 17.85
C ARG A 35 -14.67 -3.42 17.41
N LEU A 36 -14.45 -3.35 16.10
CA LEU A 36 -13.16 -3.28 15.43
C LEU A 36 -13.12 -2.16 14.39
N SER A 37 -11.91 -1.67 14.09
CA SER A 37 -11.59 -0.72 13.01
C SER A 37 -10.58 -1.32 12.03
N ASN A 38 -10.76 -1.01 10.74
CA ASN A 38 -9.78 -1.31 9.68
C ASN A 38 -8.65 -0.25 9.58
N SER A 39 -8.52 0.69 10.52
CA SER A 39 -7.51 1.75 10.47
C SER A 39 -6.07 1.25 10.22
N PRO A 40 -5.59 0.12 10.77
CA PRO A 40 -4.25 -0.37 10.50
C PRO A 40 -4.06 -0.76 9.02
N LEU A 41 -5.10 -1.32 8.40
CA LEU A 41 -5.10 -1.68 6.98
C LEU A 41 -4.97 -0.42 6.11
N LEU A 42 -5.70 0.65 6.46
CA LEU A 42 -5.63 1.92 5.74
C LEU A 42 -4.23 2.54 5.77
N GLU A 43 -3.55 2.45 6.92
CA GLU A 43 -2.21 3.00 7.05
C GLU A 43 -1.22 2.24 6.16
N ILE A 44 -1.31 0.90 6.13
CA ILE A 44 -0.49 0.06 5.26
C ILE A 44 -0.81 0.36 3.79
N GLN A 45 -2.08 0.41 3.43
CA GLN A 45 -2.51 0.71 2.06
C GLN A 45 -2.04 2.10 1.63
N ARG A 46 -2.16 3.14 2.47
CA ARG A 46 -1.68 4.49 2.13
C ARG A 46 -0.17 4.51 1.88
N LYS A 47 0.62 3.81 2.70
CA LYS A 47 2.07 3.72 2.52
C LYS A 47 2.42 2.95 1.24
N MET A 48 1.74 1.84 0.98
CA MET A 48 1.89 1.05 -0.24
C MET A 48 1.55 1.89 -1.48
N ASP A 49 0.39 2.53 -1.49
CA ASP A 49 -0.06 3.42 -2.58
C ASP A 49 0.97 4.54 -2.81
N PHE A 50 1.48 5.18 -1.75
CA PHE A 50 2.51 6.21 -1.86
C PHE A 50 3.77 5.70 -2.57
N PHE A 51 4.28 4.52 -2.20
CA PHE A 51 5.48 3.95 -2.82
C PHE A 51 5.25 3.55 -4.28
N ILE A 52 4.14 2.87 -4.57
CA ILE A 52 3.83 2.37 -5.92
C ILE A 52 3.53 3.53 -6.87
N TYR A 53 2.59 4.41 -6.52
CA TYR A 53 2.23 5.55 -7.38
C TYR A 53 3.36 6.58 -7.44
N GLY A 54 4.13 6.74 -6.37
CA GLY A 54 5.33 7.57 -6.37
C GLY A 54 6.38 7.06 -7.37
N ALA A 55 6.67 5.76 -7.35
CA ALA A 55 7.61 5.14 -8.30
C ALA A 55 7.13 5.25 -9.75
N LEU A 56 5.83 5.02 -9.99
CA LEU A 56 5.24 5.09 -11.32
C LEU A 56 5.26 6.53 -11.86
N THR A 57 4.87 7.51 -11.04
CA THR A 57 4.87 8.93 -11.42
C THR A 57 6.29 9.40 -11.71
N LEU A 58 7.26 9.03 -10.86
CA LEU A 58 8.67 9.34 -11.08
C LEU A 58 9.19 8.74 -12.39
N LEU A 59 8.86 7.47 -12.68
CA LEU A 59 9.24 6.80 -13.92
C LEU A 59 8.67 7.53 -15.15
N ILE A 60 7.38 7.87 -15.13
CA ILE A 60 6.72 8.59 -16.24
C ILE A 60 7.39 9.96 -16.47
N VAL A 61 7.69 10.70 -15.39
CA VAL A 61 8.35 12.00 -15.48
C VAL A 61 9.75 11.86 -16.07
N LEU A 62 10.55 10.90 -15.61
CA LEU A 62 11.92 10.69 -16.11
C LEU A 62 11.94 10.27 -17.59
N LEU A 63 11.05 9.36 -18.00
CA LEU A 63 10.90 8.99 -19.40
C LEU A 63 10.44 10.17 -20.27
N GLY A 64 9.55 11.02 -19.74
CA GLY A 64 9.14 12.25 -20.41
C GLY A 64 10.29 13.24 -20.60
N VAL A 65 11.16 13.38 -19.61
CA VAL A 65 12.37 14.23 -19.71
C VAL A 65 13.32 13.67 -20.77
N GLU A 66 13.62 12.37 -20.75
CA GLU A 66 14.50 11.74 -21.75
C GLU A 66 13.95 11.87 -23.18
N TYR A 67 12.63 11.79 -23.35
CA TYR A 67 11.97 11.96 -24.64
C TYR A 67 12.14 13.39 -25.21
N ILE A 68 12.07 14.41 -24.35
CA ILE A 68 12.16 15.82 -24.76
C ILE A 68 13.62 16.23 -25.00
N THR A 69 14.57 15.69 -24.22
CA THR A 69 16.00 16.07 -24.30
C THR A 69 16.90 14.88 -24.67
N PRO A 70 16.81 14.36 -25.91
CA PRO A 70 17.60 13.22 -26.34
C PRO A 70 19.09 13.59 -26.43
N GLY A 71 19.95 12.79 -25.79
CA GLY A 71 21.41 12.91 -25.90
C GLY A 71 22.06 13.92 -24.93
N ASP A 72 21.31 14.49 -23.99
CA ASP A 72 21.87 15.37 -22.97
C ASP A 72 22.51 14.57 -21.81
N SER A 73 23.45 15.20 -21.10
CA SER A 73 24.12 14.70 -19.90
C SER A 73 23.15 14.22 -18.80
N MET A 74 21.92 14.76 -18.79
CA MET A 74 20.83 14.38 -17.90
C MET A 74 20.31 12.95 -18.13
N SER A 75 20.52 12.37 -19.33
CA SER A 75 20.07 11.01 -19.68
C SER A 75 20.73 9.91 -18.86
N LEU A 76 22.00 10.10 -18.46
CA LEU A 76 22.71 9.14 -17.62
C LEU A 76 22.19 9.19 -16.18
N LEU A 77 21.88 10.37 -15.67
CA LEU A 77 21.32 10.55 -14.34
C LEU A 77 19.91 9.93 -14.24
N SER A 78 19.03 10.20 -15.22
CA SER A 78 17.69 9.61 -15.27
C SER A 78 17.74 8.09 -15.38
N THR A 79 18.64 7.53 -16.20
CA THR A 79 18.85 6.09 -16.30
C THR A 79 19.28 5.48 -14.96
N VAL A 80 20.23 6.11 -14.24
CA VAL A 80 20.66 5.63 -12.91
C VAL A 80 19.51 5.68 -11.90
N ILE A 81 18.71 6.75 -11.90
CA ILE A 81 17.54 6.88 -11.02
C ILE A 81 16.50 5.79 -11.33
N ILE A 82 16.21 5.53 -12.61
CA ILE A 82 15.27 4.49 -13.03
C ILE A 82 15.76 3.10 -12.61
N LEU A 83 17.06 2.80 -12.73
CA LEU A 83 17.60 1.49 -12.40
C LEU A 83 17.81 1.26 -10.90
N THR A 84 17.82 2.31 -10.08
CA THR A 84 18.09 2.20 -8.63
C THR A 84 16.87 2.57 -7.79
N ILE A 85 16.39 3.81 -7.90
CA ILE A 85 15.37 4.37 -7.02
C ILE A 85 14.00 3.75 -7.31
N CYS A 86 13.61 3.60 -8.57
CA CYS A 86 12.31 3.00 -8.92
C CYS A 86 12.16 1.56 -8.38
N PRO A 87 13.14 0.64 -8.57
CA PRO A 87 13.10 -0.70 -7.97
C PRO A 87 13.04 -0.68 -6.45
N ILE A 88 13.81 0.20 -5.79
CA ILE A 88 13.80 0.32 -4.32
C ILE A 88 12.41 0.73 -3.83
N LEU A 89 11.77 1.73 -4.47
CA LEU A 89 10.43 2.17 -4.09
C LEU A 89 9.39 1.06 -4.31
N LEU A 90 9.47 0.31 -5.41
CA LEU A 90 8.60 -0.84 -5.65
C LEU A 90 8.80 -1.95 -4.61
N LEU A 91 10.04 -2.27 -4.25
CA LEU A 91 10.35 -3.23 -3.19
C LEU A 91 9.80 -2.78 -1.83
N LEU A 92 9.90 -1.50 -1.49
CA LEU A 92 9.28 -0.94 -0.29
C LEU A 92 7.76 -1.10 -0.32
N GLY A 93 7.11 -0.89 -1.47
CA GLY A 93 5.69 -1.16 -1.67
C GLY A 93 5.32 -2.62 -1.39
N ILE A 94 6.07 -3.56 -1.96
CA ILE A 94 5.87 -5.02 -1.75
C ILE A 94 6.08 -5.41 -0.28
N LEU A 95 7.08 -4.83 0.39
CA LEU A 95 7.29 -5.07 1.82
C LEU A 95 6.11 -4.58 2.68
N GLN A 96 5.46 -3.49 2.29
CA GLN A 96 4.22 -3.06 2.95
C GLN A 96 3.06 -4.03 2.68
N MET A 97 2.97 -4.62 1.47
CA MET A 97 1.96 -5.64 1.18
C MET A 97 2.08 -6.84 2.11
N ASN A 98 3.30 -7.35 2.32
CA ASN A 98 3.53 -8.49 3.23
C ASN A 98 3.12 -8.19 4.69
N LYS A 99 3.07 -6.92 5.09
CA LYS A 99 2.56 -6.55 6.42
C LYS A 99 1.04 -6.71 6.53
N MET A 100 0.29 -6.65 5.44
CA MET A 100 -1.18 -6.79 5.50
C MET A 100 -1.61 -8.15 6.04
N ASP A 101 -0.87 -9.22 5.69
CA ASP A 101 -1.19 -10.59 6.09
C ASP A 101 -0.99 -10.84 7.58
N THR A 102 -0.01 -10.15 8.17
CA THR A 102 0.37 -10.30 9.58
C THR A 102 -0.32 -9.31 10.52
N THR A 103 -1.01 -8.30 9.97
CA THR A 103 -1.64 -7.24 10.77
C THR A 103 -3.01 -7.64 11.33
N GLU A 104 -3.30 -7.19 12.54
CA GLU A 104 -4.58 -7.38 13.22
C GLU A 104 -5.48 -6.15 13.11
N TYR A 105 -6.79 -6.33 13.30
CA TYR A 105 -7.71 -5.20 13.40
C TYR A 105 -7.48 -4.41 14.69
N ARG A 106 -7.79 -3.10 14.66
CA ARG A 106 -7.74 -2.27 15.87
C ARG A 106 -9.01 -2.49 16.69
N LYS A 107 -8.88 -2.84 17.98
CA LYS A 107 -10.00 -2.86 18.94
C LYS A 107 -10.48 -1.43 19.23
N ILE A 108 -11.79 -1.26 19.32
CA ILE A 108 -12.43 -0.03 19.80
C ILE A 108 -13.16 -0.38 21.09
N ASP A 109 -12.87 0.38 22.15
CA ASP A 109 -13.53 0.24 23.45
C ASP A 109 -14.94 0.84 23.44
#